data_AF-G5J7H8-F1
#
_entry.id   AF-G5J7H8-F1
#
_cell.length_a   1.000
_cell.length_b   1.000
_cell.length_c   1.000
_cell.angle_alpha   90.00
_cell.angle_beta   90.00
_cell.angle_gamma   90.00
#
_symmetry.space_group_name_H-M   'P 1'
#
loop_
_entity.id
_entity.type
_entity.pdbx_description
1 polymer ?
#
loop_
_entity_poly.entity_id
_entity_poly.type
_entity_poly.pdbx_seq_one_letter_code
_entity_poly.pdbx_strand_id
1 'polypeptide(L)' 'MTALLIRHPRILLPDGEFLLGDILIQQGKIVQIAPEITAPDGSNIIDATGLTLLPGV' A
#
# COMPACT_ATOMS: atom_id res chain seq x y z
N MET A 1 18.21 -1.91 -2.06
CA MET A 1 17.19 -0.88 -2.36
C MET A 1 15.96 -1.23 -1.54
N THR A 2 15.47 -0.30 -0.71
CA THR A 2 14.42 -0.62 0.27
C THR A 2 13.04 -0.56 -0.40
N ALA A 3 12.28 -1.65 -0.32
CA ALA A 3 10.87 -1.67 -0.69
C ALA A 3 10.03 -1.21 0.51
N LEU A 4 8.87 -0.59 0.26
CA LEU A 4 7.87 -0.26 1.27
C LEU A 4 6.59 -1.03 0.95
N LEU A 5 6.09 -1.77 1.92
CA LEU A 5 4.79 -2.44 1.84
C LEU A 5 3.84 -1.82 2.87
N ILE A 6 2.71 -1.30 2.40
CA ILE A 6 1.62 -0.82 3.27
C ILE A 6 0.54 -1.90 3.26
N ARG A 7 0.23 -2.47 4.43
CA ARG A 7 -0.69 -3.60 4.60
C ARG A 7 -2.04 -3.21 5.16
N HIS A 8 -3.09 -3.81 4.61
CA HIS A 8 -4.49 -3.62 5.03
C HIS A 8 -5.03 -2.18 5.14
N PRO A 9 -4.57 -1.17 4.35
CA PRO A 9 -5.22 0.12 4.33
C PRO A 9 -6.59 0.07 3.64
N ARG A 10 -7.47 0.99 4.02
CA ARG A 10 -8.58 1.42 3.16
C ARG A 10 -8.06 2.47 2.18
N ILE A 11 -7.84 2.09 0.93
CA ILE A 11 -7.28 2.94 -0.13
C ILE A 11 -8.40 3.78 -0.73
N LEU A 12 -8.28 5.11 -0.71
CA LEU A 12 -9.17 6.01 -1.43
C LEU A 12 -8.77 6.08 -2.91
N LEU A 13 -9.71 5.74 -3.80
CA LEU A 13 -9.54 5.83 -5.25
C LEU A 13 -9.98 7.21 -5.78
N PRO A 14 -9.54 7.62 -6.98
CA PRO A 14 -9.88 8.94 -7.55
C PRO A 14 -11.37 9.18 -7.79
N ASP A 15 -12.16 8.12 -7.96
CA ASP A 15 -13.62 8.16 -8.13
C ASP A 15 -14.38 8.28 -6.79
N GLY A 16 -13.66 8.27 -5.66
CA GLY A 16 -14.24 8.32 -4.32
C GLY A 16 -14.58 6.95 -3.73
N GLU A 17 -14.33 5.85 -4.46
CA GLU A 17 -14.50 4.51 -3.93
C GLU A 17 -13.35 4.10 -3.01
N PHE A 18 -13.59 3.06 -2.20
CA PHE A 18 -12.59 2.49 -1.32
C PHE A 18 -12.24 1.06 -1.73
N LEU A 19 -10.93 0.79 -1.80
CA LEU A 19 -10.38 -0.54 -1.99
C LEU A 19 -9.66 -0.98 -0.71
N LEU A 20 -9.91 -2.20 -0.24
CA LEU A 20 -9.10 -2.82 0.81
C LEU A 20 -8.02 -3.68 0.16
N GLY A 21 -6.76 -3.42 0.47
CA GLY A 21 -5.66 -4.22 -0.07
C GLY A 21 -4.29 -3.60 0.19
N ASP A 22 -3.26 -4.39 -0.04
CA ASP A 22 -1.88 -4.02 0.15
C ASP A 22 -1.33 -3.20 -1.03
N ILE A 23 -0.38 -2.31 -0.74
CA ILE A 23 0.36 -1.54 -1.76
C ILE A 23 1.86 -1.75 -1.58
N LEU A 24 2.51 -2.23 -2.64
CA LEU A 24 3.96 -2.33 -2.72
C LEU A 24 4.54 -1.14 -3.49
N ILE A 25 5.50 -0.47 -2.84
CA ILE A 25 6.24 0.65 -3.38
C ILE A 25 7.70 0.25 -3.52
N GLN A 26 8.26 0.47 -4.71
CA GLN A 26 9.68 0.27 -4.99
C GLN A 26 10.21 1.47 -5.75
N GLN A 27 11.38 1.97 -5.34
CA GLN A 27 12.03 3.12 -5.98
C GLN A 27 11.10 4.34 -6.11
N GLY A 28 10.26 4.59 -5.08
CA GLY A 28 9.32 5.71 -5.06
C GLY A 28 8.10 5.57 -5.97
N LYS A 29 7.87 4.39 -6.57
CA LYS A 29 6.70 4.11 -7.42
C LYS A 29 5.86 2.98 -6.84
N ILE A 30 4.54 3.07 -7.00
CA ILE A 30 3.63 1.95 -6.75
C ILE A 30 3.86 0.92 -7.87
N VAL A 31 4.29 -0.28 -7.49
CA VAL A 31 4.56 -1.37 -8.45
C VAL A 31 3.49 -2.45 -8.42
N GLN A 32 2.73 -2.57 -7.33
CA GLN A 32 1.67 -3.55 -7.20
C GLN A 32 0.62 -3.09 -6.17
N ILE A 33 -0.64 -3.36 -6.49
CA ILE A 33 -1.79 -3.25 -5.58
C ILE A 33 -2.53 -4.59 -5.68
N ALA A 34 -2.77 -5.27 -4.56
CA ALA A 34 -3.46 -6.56 -4.51
C ALA A 34 -4.11 -6.78 -3.14
N PRO A 35 -5.09 -7.68 -2.99
CA PRO A 35 -5.71 -7.96 -1.68
C PRO A 35 -4.71 -8.35 -0.59
N GLU A 36 -3.65 -9.07 -0.97
CA GLU A 36 -2.53 -9.44 -0.10
C GLU A 36 -1.24 -9.48 -0.93
N ILE A 37 -0.13 -8.97 -0.38
CA ILE A 37 1.19 -9.03 -1.02
C ILE A 37 2.19 -9.67 -0.06
N THR A 38 2.87 -10.72 -0.53
CA THR A 38 4.05 -11.27 0.15
C THR A 38 5.16 -10.22 0.15
N ALA A 39 5.61 -9.83 1.34
CA ALA A 39 6.64 -8.81 1.49
C ALA A 39 7.97 -9.30 0.89
N PRO A 40 8.57 -8.57 -0.06
CA PRO A 40 9.95 -8.81 -0.48
C PRO A 40 10.92 -8.70 0.71
N ASP A 41 12.03 -9.44 0.65
CA ASP A 41 13.05 -9.39 1.70
C ASP A 41 13.57 -7.97 1.94
N GLY A 42 13.66 -7.60 3.23
CA GLY A 42 14.12 -6.26 3.63
C GLY A 42 13.13 -5.14 3.33
N SER A 43 11.86 -5.45 3.03
CA SER A 43 10.80 -4.45 2.95
C SER A 43 10.58 -3.79 4.30
N ASN A 44 10.45 -2.47 4.28
CA ASN A 44 9.82 -1.76 5.39
C ASN A 44 8.31 -2.02 5.32
N ILE A 45 7.69 -2.39 6.45
CA ILE A 45 6.27 -2.75 6.50
C ILE A 45 5.54 -1.76 7.39
N ILE A 46 4.46 -1.19 6.87
CA ILE A 46 3.49 -0.39 7.64
C ILE A 46 2.20 -1.19 7.68
N ASP A 47 1.76 -1.60 8.87
CA ASP A 47 0.40 -2.12 9.06
C ASP A 47 -0.56 -0.93 9.25
N ALA A 48 -1.48 -0.77 8.29
CA ALA A 48 -2.45 0.31 8.23
C ALA A 48 -3.87 -0.17 8.55
N THR A 49 -4.01 -1.29 9.28
CA THR A 49 -5.31 -1.81 9.72
C THR A 49 -6.12 -0.74 10.44
N GLY A 50 -7.35 -0.51 9.97
CA GLY A 50 -8.25 0.52 10.52
C GLY A 50 -7.95 1.95 10.08
N LEU A 51 -6.92 2.16 9.23
CA LEU A 51 -6.55 3.46 8.68
C LEU A 51 -6.97 3.59 7.21
N THR A 52 -7.04 4.84 6.76
CA THR A 52 -7.31 5.20 5.36
C THR A 52 -6.02 5.68 4.70
N LEU A 53 -5.70 5.13 3.53
CA LEU A 53 -4.61 5.59 2.69
C LEU A 53 -5.15 6.59 1.66
N LEU A 54 -4.67 7.83 1.75
CA LEU A 54 -5.06 8.93 0.88
C LEU A 54 -3.91 9.26 -0.10
N PRO A 55 -4.21 9.70 -1.33
CA PRO A 55 -3.21 10.35 -2.17
C PRO A 55 -2.63 11.58 -1.46
N GLY A 56 -1.31 11.70 -1.43
CA GLY A 56 -0.63 12.90 -0.93
C GLY A 56 -0.87 14.09 -1.85
N VAL A 57 -0.91 15.30 -1.27
CA VAL A 57 -1.00 16.60 -1.97
C VAL A 57 0.33 17.32 -2.00
#